data_AF-A0A433Q0H7-F1
#
_entry.id   AF-A0A433Q0H7-F1
#
_cell.length_a   1.000
_cell.length_b   1.000
_cell.length_c   1.000
_cell.angle_alpha   90.00
_cell.angle_beta   90.00
_cell.angle_gamma   90.00
#
_symmetry.space_group_name_H-M   'P 1'
#
loop_
_entity.id
_entity.type
_entity.pdbx_description
1 polymer ?
#
loop_
_entity_poly.entity_id
_entity_poly.type
_entity_poly.pdbx_seq_one_letter_code
_entity_poly.pdbx_strand_id
1 'polypeptide(L)'
;MDPYDLTQPSSSDQIQDDFHNDEDALKQLEKDLAPKPLDFYGVLNVSRTATEEEIKDSYKKLCLVFHPDKVSSGIFPFQRLKRRETLLQNCAAPDKKKAAEAHFQVIKKAYEALTNRGKRIIYDLYGEEGLQTSWEVGPKLKTPEEMRAEYEHQARLKREQELENLVRSKGEFHVNVDASPVFDPYEGPTSSSSHRRLRGLTSSLARTEIQQLYMKHSFETQLAPQTVGNIAGSMLARNGVGGGNVIGTVRHTFSPKLWAEAGTSLMAPRILHLKGFYQVDADTFLNVVTQSTTIYAPPTMTFTAGRRLGTTITGYLTCRTGEWGLGPWGKDPRFRREKSAVVVGIGGSGKRSTYSAEIQTGILTSYISFEYNYRLIDSTRIRLASSISTAGGLSLSLGSEHRVTEHSRLGVAMECGVPSGVTLKFRFSRLGQKIVVPVILSQDFNPYLAFWAVVLPASIAVIADQVIVKPRRNRRIADKIKELREEHAEFIANRRREAEEAQQLLQDSARRKLDVEKAKDGLVIIEAIYGNLSNLRDAALVDEYPPVVDVTIAVQAMVNNSKLTIPGGHSKYNIMGFYDPCMGERKKLRIKYRFQRSLHEVTVEDTAPVACPLRSHVIDDRE
;
A
#
# COMPACT_ATOMS: atom_id res chain seq x y z
N MET A 1 39.75 0.59 -6.85
CA MET A 1 38.46 0.79 -6.16
C MET A 1 38.17 2.27 -6.26
N ASP A 2 37.24 2.62 -7.14
CA ASP A 2 36.92 4.01 -7.48
C ASP A 2 35.87 4.54 -6.48
N PRO A 3 36.12 5.66 -5.77
CA PRO A 3 35.26 6.13 -4.68
C PRO A 3 33.99 6.87 -5.15
N TYR A 4 33.62 6.78 -6.43
CA TYR A 4 32.51 7.52 -7.04
C TYR A 4 31.39 6.63 -7.61
N ASP A 5 31.38 5.34 -7.30
CA ASP A 5 30.29 4.45 -7.70
C ASP A 5 29.09 4.58 -6.75
N LEU A 6 28.42 5.74 -6.81
CA LEU A 6 27.11 5.96 -6.21
C LEU A 6 26.05 5.65 -7.27
N THR A 7 25.89 4.36 -7.57
CA THR A 7 24.62 3.86 -8.12
C THR A 7 23.57 4.05 -7.04
N GLN A 8 22.91 5.22 -7.00
CA GLN A 8 21.62 5.32 -6.34
C GLN A 8 20.72 4.28 -7.04
N PRO A 9 20.17 3.30 -6.31
CA PRO A 9 19.21 2.39 -6.92
C PRO A 9 18.09 3.24 -7.50
N SER A 10 17.75 2.97 -8.76
CA SER A 10 16.66 3.64 -9.45
C SER A 10 15.40 3.56 -8.59
N SER A 11 14.55 4.58 -8.61
CA SER A 11 13.26 4.56 -7.90
C SER A 11 12.37 3.37 -8.30
N SER A 12 12.73 2.65 -9.36
CA SER A 12 12.12 1.42 -9.83
C SER A 12 12.73 0.10 -9.33
N ASP A 13 13.95 0.08 -8.79
CA ASP A 13 14.51 -1.13 -8.17
C ASP A 13 13.95 -1.36 -6.76
N GLN A 14 13.44 -0.30 -6.12
CA GLN A 14 12.60 -0.42 -4.92
C GLN A 14 11.20 -0.95 -5.21
N ILE A 15 10.75 -0.90 -6.47
CA ILE A 15 9.37 -1.27 -6.82
C ILE A 15 9.20 -2.80 -6.87
N GLN A 16 10.24 -3.59 -7.16
CA GLN A 16 10.06 -5.04 -7.27
C GLN A 16 9.92 -5.78 -5.93
N ASP A 17 10.39 -5.22 -4.81
CA ASP A 17 10.35 -5.86 -3.49
C ASP A 17 9.23 -5.33 -2.56
N ASP A 18 8.55 -4.23 -2.92
CA ASP A 18 7.58 -3.54 -2.05
C ASP A 18 6.09 -3.76 -2.41
N PHE A 19 5.75 -4.67 -3.33
CA PHE A 19 4.34 -4.92 -3.69
C PHE A 19 3.59 -5.70 -2.61
N HIS A 20 3.09 -4.97 -1.61
CA HIS A 20 2.49 -5.46 -0.36
C HIS A 20 1.00 -5.85 -0.44
N ASN A 21 0.32 -5.66 -1.57
CA ASN A 21 -1.07 -6.09 -1.80
C ASN A 21 -1.43 -5.96 -3.29
N ASP A 22 -2.17 -6.92 -3.85
CA ASP A 22 -2.51 -6.92 -5.29
C ASP A 22 -3.34 -5.69 -5.69
N GLU A 23 -4.23 -5.22 -4.81
CA GLU A 23 -5.04 -4.02 -5.05
C GLU A 23 -4.24 -2.72 -4.95
N ASP A 24 -3.28 -2.64 -4.02
CA ASP A 24 -2.45 -1.45 -3.87
C ASP A 24 -1.47 -1.33 -5.04
N ALA A 25 -0.94 -2.45 -5.52
CA ALA A 25 -0.15 -2.51 -6.75
C ALA A 25 -0.97 -2.07 -7.96
N LEU A 26 -2.24 -2.49 -8.06
CA LEU A 26 -3.14 -2.04 -9.14
C LEU A 26 -3.47 -0.55 -9.05
N LYS A 27 -3.74 -0.02 -7.85
CA LYS A 27 -3.99 1.42 -7.65
C LYS A 27 -2.76 2.27 -7.97
N GLN A 28 -1.57 1.82 -7.56
CA GLN A 28 -0.31 2.48 -7.92
C GLN A 28 -0.10 2.46 -9.43
N LEU A 29 -0.35 1.31 -10.05
CA LEU A 29 -0.24 1.14 -11.50
C LEU A 29 -1.24 2.02 -12.26
N GLU A 30 -2.47 2.16 -11.78
CA GLU A 30 -3.47 3.11 -12.29
C GLU A 30 -3.00 4.56 -12.15
N LYS A 31 -2.47 4.95 -10.99
CA LYS A 31 -1.89 6.29 -10.78
C LYS A 31 -0.70 6.56 -11.69
N ASP A 32 0.13 5.56 -11.95
CA ASP A 32 1.31 5.70 -12.80
C ASP A 32 0.99 5.73 -14.30
N LEU A 33 -0.06 5.02 -14.70
CA LEU A 33 -0.59 4.98 -16.07
C LEU A 33 -1.55 6.13 -16.38
N ALA A 34 -2.06 6.82 -15.36
CA ALA A 34 -2.90 7.99 -15.55
C ALA A 34 -2.14 9.07 -16.35
N PRO A 35 -2.81 9.79 -17.26
CA PRO A 35 -2.19 10.83 -18.06
C PRO A 35 -1.65 11.94 -17.16
N LYS A 36 -0.31 11.99 -17.04
CA LYS A 36 0.36 13.03 -16.24
C LYS A 36 0.43 14.35 -17.03
N PRO A 37 0.25 15.50 -16.37
CA PRO A 37 0.49 16.80 -17.00
C PRO A 37 1.95 16.93 -17.46
N LEU A 38 2.19 17.85 -18.39
CA LEU A 38 3.53 18.11 -18.95
C LEU A 38 4.49 18.59 -17.85
N ASP A 39 5.66 17.97 -17.74
CA ASP A 39 6.70 18.50 -16.87
C ASP A 39 7.37 19.73 -17.53
N PHE A 40 7.22 20.92 -16.93
CA PHE A 40 7.79 22.17 -17.42
C PHE A 40 9.32 22.13 -17.56
N TYR A 41 10.03 21.37 -16.73
CA TYR A 41 11.47 21.17 -16.90
C TYR A 41 11.79 20.38 -18.17
N GLY A 42 10.95 19.40 -18.51
CA GLY A 42 11.06 18.63 -19.76
C GLY A 42 10.71 19.45 -21.00
N VAL A 43 9.68 20.29 -20.92
CA VAL A 43 9.29 21.21 -22.01
C VAL A 43 10.44 22.15 -22.39
N LEU A 44 11.13 22.72 -21.40
CA LEU A 44 12.29 23.60 -21.63
C LEU A 44 13.61 22.83 -21.81
N ASN A 45 13.61 21.50 -21.63
CA ASN A 45 14.79 20.63 -21.66
C ASN A 45 15.92 21.13 -20.73
N VAL A 46 15.58 21.44 -19.48
CA VAL A 46 16.51 21.93 -18.44
C VAL A 46 16.46 21.04 -17.19
N SER A 47 17.54 21.05 -16.41
CA SER A 47 17.60 20.33 -15.12
C SER A 47 16.67 20.99 -14.09
N ARG A 48 16.18 20.21 -13.11
CA ARG A 48 15.50 20.76 -11.92
C ARG A 48 16.39 21.69 -11.10
N THR A 49 17.71 21.50 -11.18
CA THR A 49 18.72 22.36 -10.55
C THR A 49 19.17 23.54 -11.42
N ALA A 50 18.55 23.76 -12.58
CA ALA A 50 18.98 24.79 -13.53
C ALA A 50 18.90 26.20 -12.96
N THR A 51 19.86 27.03 -13.35
CA THR A 51 19.91 28.45 -12.99
C THR A 51 18.88 29.25 -13.78
N GLU A 52 18.50 30.44 -13.32
CA GLU A 52 17.58 31.31 -14.04
C GLU A 52 18.11 31.72 -15.43
N GLU A 53 19.43 31.80 -15.58
CA GLU A 53 20.09 32.11 -16.86
C GLU A 53 19.91 30.99 -17.87
N GLU A 54 20.11 29.74 -17.44
CA GLU A 54 19.88 28.54 -18.28
C GLU A 54 18.40 28.42 -18.71
N ILE A 55 17.47 28.74 -17.80
CA ILE A 55 16.03 28.76 -18.10
C ILE A 55 15.70 29.85 -19.13
N LYS A 56 16.28 31.06 -18.99
CA LYS A 56 16.08 32.15 -19.96
C LYS A 56 16.67 31.82 -21.34
N ASP A 57 17.83 31.17 -21.37
CA ASP A 57 18.51 30.82 -22.62
C ASP A 57 17.82 29.69 -23.37
N SER A 58 17.33 28.66 -22.67
CA SER A 58 16.50 27.60 -23.26
C SER A 58 15.19 28.15 -23.82
N TYR A 59 14.49 29.00 -23.05
CA TYR A 59 13.27 29.69 -23.48
C TYR A 59 13.49 30.50 -24.77
N LYS A 60 14.54 31.33 -24.84
CA LYS A 60 14.86 32.12 -26.05
C LYS A 60 15.07 31.23 -27.27
N LYS A 61 15.80 30.11 -27.13
CA LYS A 61 16.05 29.17 -28.23
C LYS A 61 14.76 28.53 -28.73
N LEU A 62 13.89 28.07 -27.83
CA LEU A 62 12.61 27.45 -28.18
C LEU A 62 11.65 28.47 -28.79
N CYS A 63 11.57 29.69 -28.26
CA CYS A 63 10.75 30.76 -28.84
C CYS A 63 11.19 31.10 -30.27
N LEU A 64 12.49 31.13 -30.58
CA LEU A 64 12.99 31.39 -31.93
C LEU A 64 12.63 30.29 -32.94
N VAL A 65 12.33 29.09 -32.48
CA VAL A 65 11.92 27.95 -33.31
C VAL A 65 10.41 27.92 -33.48
N PHE A 66 9.65 28.07 -32.39
CA PHE A 66 8.21 27.93 -32.36
C PHE A 66 7.45 29.27 -32.52
N HIS A 67 8.09 30.35 -32.97
CA HIS A 67 7.41 31.63 -33.18
C HIS A 67 6.44 31.58 -34.39
N PRO A 68 5.16 31.95 -34.24
CA PRO A 68 4.16 31.83 -35.32
C PRO A 68 4.52 32.68 -36.56
N ASP A 69 5.15 33.85 -36.40
CA ASP A 69 5.52 34.72 -37.53
C ASP A 69 6.68 34.17 -38.39
N LYS A 70 7.57 33.39 -37.78
CA LYS A 70 8.71 32.79 -38.48
C LYS A 70 8.29 31.56 -39.28
N VAL A 71 7.19 30.92 -38.87
CA VAL A 71 6.55 29.81 -39.59
C VAL A 71 5.67 30.34 -40.73
N SER A 72 5.05 31.53 -40.58
CA SER A 72 4.20 32.14 -41.61
C SER A 72 4.98 32.77 -42.76
N SER A 73 6.11 33.39 -42.45
CA SER A 73 7.01 33.93 -43.45
C SER A 73 7.90 32.80 -43.96
N GLY A 74 7.52 32.17 -45.06
CA GLY A 74 8.44 31.36 -45.88
C GLY A 74 9.59 32.18 -46.48
N ILE A 75 10.06 33.21 -45.78
CA ILE A 75 11.06 34.19 -46.20
C ILE A 75 12.35 33.85 -45.48
N PHE A 76 13.13 32.99 -46.11
CA PHE A 76 14.53 32.81 -45.75
C PHE A 76 15.38 33.91 -46.41
N PRO A 77 16.27 34.62 -45.67
CA PRO A 77 17.08 35.70 -46.24
C PRO A 77 18.17 35.26 -47.23
N PHE A 78 18.28 33.97 -47.58
CA PHE A 78 19.39 33.48 -48.40
C PHE A 78 19.02 32.27 -49.27
N GLN A 79 18.01 32.40 -50.13
CA GLN A 79 17.79 31.44 -51.23
C GLN A 79 16.99 32.06 -52.37
N ARG A 80 17.58 33.04 -53.06
CA ARG A 80 17.20 33.33 -54.45
C ARG A 80 17.83 32.24 -55.32
N LEU A 81 17.14 31.13 -55.55
CA LEU A 81 17.27 30.23 -56.73
C LEU A 81 16.67 28.85 -56.43
N LYS A 82 15.33 28.76 -56.44
CA LYS A 82 14.55 27.60 -56.93
C LYS A 82 13.07 27.96 -56.85
N ARG A 83 12.66 28.82 -57.79
CA ARG A 83 11.29 29.35 -57.91
C ARG A 83 10.61 28.59 -59.06
N ARG A 84 10.07 27.40 -58.81
CA ARG A 84 9.02 26.85 -59.70
C ARG A 84 8.14 25.71 -59.16
N GLU A 85 8.48 25.04 -58.06
CA GLU A 85 7.65 23.92 -57.55
C GLU A 85 6.82 24.25 -56.29
N THR A 86 7.01 25.42 -55.67
CA THR A 86 6.43 25.76 -54.35
C THR A 86 5.04 26.42 -54.36
N LEU A 87 4.27 26.31 -55.45
CA LEU A 87 2.95 26.97 -55.53
C LEU A 87 1.76 26.09 -55.11
N LEU A 88 1.92 24.78 -54.99
CA LEU A 88 0.84 23.87 -54.57
C LEU A 88 0.83 23.54 -53.07
N GLN A 89 1.81 24.03 -52.28
CA GLN A 89 2.00 23.62 -50.89
C GLN A 89 1.69 24.71 -49.85
N ASN A 90 1.00 25.78 -50.24
CA ASN A 90 0.62 26.88 -49.33
C ASN A 90 -0.73 26.68 -48.62
N CYS A 91 -1.44 25.57 -48.89
CA CYS A 91 -2.69 25.24 -48.19
C CYS A 91 -2.46 24.68 -46.77
N ALA A 92 -1.25 24.23 -46.44
CA ALA A 92 -0.86 23.68 -45.13
C ALA A 92 -0.25 24.70 -44.16
N ALA A 93 -0.19 25.98 -44.55
CA ALA A 93 0.33 27.06 -43.71
C ALA A 93 -0.51 27.38 -42.45
N PRO A 94 -1.87 27.34 -42.46
CA PRO A 94 -2.65 27.72 -41.28
C PRO A 94 -2.50 26.70 -40.15
N ASP A 95 -2.39 25.40 -40.46
CA ASP A 95 -2.32 24.35 -39.44
C ASP A 95 -0.95 24.31 -38.75
N LYS A 96 0.14 24.49 -39.51
CA LYS A 96 1.49 24.65 -38.92
C LYS A 96 1.59 25.89 -38.03
N LYS A 97 0.91 26.98 -38.38
CA LYS A 97 0.85 28.19 -37.56
C LYS A 97 0.14 27.93 -36.23
N LYS A 98 -1.02 27.26 -36.26
CA LYS A 98 -1.77 26.88 -35.05
C LYS A 98 -0.94 25.96 -34.15
N ALA A 99 -0.27 24.96 -34.73
CA ALA A 99 0.62 24.07 -33.98
C ALA A 99 1.77 24.84 -33.32
N ALA A 100 2.42 25.76 -34.05
CA ALA A 100 3.49 26.59 -33.50
C ALA A 100 2.99 27.50 -32.36
N GLU A 101 1.80 28.09 -32.50
CA GLU A 101 1.17 28.91 -31.47
C GLU A 101 0.85 28.11 -30.20
N ALA A 102 0.30 26.89 -30.34
CA ALA A 102 0.04 26.00 -29.22
C ALA A 102 1.33 25.64 -28.45
N HIS A 103 2.36 25.20 -29.17
CA HIS A 103 3.67 24.89 -28.57
C HIS A 103 4.32 26.12 -27.92
N PHE A 104 4.19 27.29 -28.55
CA PHE A 104 4.68 28.56 -27.99
C PHE A 104 4.00 28.93 -26.67
N GLN A 105 2.69 28.72 -26.56
CA GLN A 105 1.96 28.96 -25.31
C GLN A 105 2.42 28.04 -24.18
N VAL A 106 2.67 26.75 -24.48
CA VAL A 106 3.20 25.78 -23.50
C VAL A 106 4.60 26.18 -23.03
N ILE A 107 5.49 26.57 -23.95
CA ILE A 107 6.84 27.07 -23.63
C ILE A 107 6.77 28.32 -22.74
N LYS A 108 5.88 29.26 -23.07
CA LYS A 108 5.67 30.49 -22.29
C LYS A 108 5.17 30.18 -20.88
N LYS A 109 4.20 29.28 -20.75
CA LYS A 109 3.67 28.83 -19.45
C LYS A 109 4.75 28.21 -18.58
N ALA A 110 5.58 27.33 -19.15
CA ALA A 110 6.71 26.71 -18.46
C ALA A 110 7.72 27.75 -17.97
N TYR A 111 8.08 28.72 -18.82
CA TYR A 111 9.01 29.80 -18.46
C TYR A 111 8.47 30.68 -17.32
N GLU A 112 7.20 31.09 -17.36
CA GLU A 112 6.58 31.92 -16.32
C GLU A 112 6.51 31.20 -14.97
N ALA A 113 6.26 29.89 -14.98
CA ALA A 113 6.23 29.07 -13.77
C ALA A 113 7.64 28.91 -13.16
N LEU A 114 8.66 28.63 -13.99
CA LEU A 114 10.02 28.33 -13.53
C LEU A 114 10.88 29.56 -13.25
N THR A 115 10.56 30.72 -13.83
CA THR A 115 11.31 31.97 -13.59
C THR A 115 10.98 32.60 -12.24
N ASN A 116 9.72 32.49 -11.77
CA ASN A 116 9.34 33.06 -10.49
C ASN A 116 9.65 32.07 -9.36
N ARG A 117 10.52 32.46 -8.42
CA ARG A 117 10.95 31.62 -7.29
C ARG A 117 9.78 31.05 -6.49
N GLY A 118 8.72 31.82 -6.24
CA GLY A 118 7.55 31.34 -5.50
C GLY A 118 6.76 30.30 -6.27
N LYS A 119 6.50 30.55 -7.56
CA LYS A 119 5.81 29.59 -8.44
C LYS A 119 6.64 28.33 -8.68
N ARG A 120 7.97 28.45 -8.85
CA ARG A 120 8.88 27.32 -9.00
C ARG A 120 8.85 26.41 -7.77
N ILE A 121 8.85 26.98 -6.56
CA ILE A 121 8.71 26.19 -5.33
C ILE A 121 7.36 25.48 -5.29
N ILE A 122 6.26 26.16 -5.61
CA ILE A 122 4.92 25.55 -5.64
C ILE A 122 4.87 24.40 -6.68
N TYR A 123 5.45 24.62 -7.85
CA TYR A 123 5.53 23.62 -8.91
C TYR A 123 6.37 22.40 -8.53
N ASP A 124 7.56 22.62 -7.94
CA ASP A 124 8.41 21.54 -7.43
C ASP A 124 7.71 20.77 -6.28
N LEU A 125 6.82 21.44 -5.54
CA LEU A 125 6.09 20.84 -4.42
C LEU A 125 4.85 20.05 -4.84
N TYR A 126 4.08 20.58 -5.78
CA TYR A 126 2.71 20.14 -6.06
C TYR A 126 2.42 19.91 -7.54
N GLY A 127 3.42 20.10 -8.42
CA GLY A 127 3.24 20.02 -9.87
C GLY A 127 2.37 21.14 -10.42
N GLU A 128 1.77 20.89 -11.59
CA GLU A 128 0.91 21.87 -12.27
C GLU A 128 -0.37 22.20 -11.47
N GLU A 129 -0.93 21.23 -10.74
CA GLU A 129 -2.16 21.40 -9.94
C GLU A 129 -1.98 22.44 -8.82
N GLY A 130 -0.79 22.49 -8.23
CA GLY A 130 -0.45 23.49 -7.20
C GLY A 130 -0.44 24.92 -7.72
N LEU A 131 -0.12 25.14 -9.00
CA LEU A 131 -0.06 26.48 -9.60
C LEU A 131 -1.46 27.05 -9.91
N GLN A 132 -2.46 26.20 -10.06
CA GLN A 132 -3.84 26.62 -10.32
C GLN A 132 -4.56 27.04 -9.03
N THR A 133 -4.09 26.56 -7.89
CA THR A 133 -4.69 26.84 -6.58
C THR A 133 -4.04 28.10 -5.99
N SER A 134 -4.83 29.10 -5.57
CA SER A 134 -4.32 30.29 -4.90
C SER A 134 -4.02 29.96 -3.43
N TRP A 135 -2.74 29.81 -3.06
CA TRP A 135 -2.32 29.58 -1.68
C TRP A 135 -1.75 30.86 -1.05
N GLU A 136 -2.15 31.15 0.19
CA GLU A 136 -1.40 32.02 1.09
C GLU A 136 -0.51 31.15 1.97
N VAL A 137 0.81 31.21 1.75
CA VAL A 137 1.77 30.37 2.47
C VAL A 137 2.01 30.95 3.87
N GLY A 138 1.45 30.31 4.90
CA GLY A 138 1.72 30.65 6.29
C GLY A 138 3.14 30.27 6.75
N PRO A 139 3.73 30.96 7.74
CA PRO A 139 5.06 30.63 8.23
C PRO A 139 4.97 29.57 9.32
N LYS A 140 5.59 28.41 9.12
CA LYS A 140 6.32 27.69 10.19
C LYS A 140 7.18 26.55 9.61
N LEU A 141 8.39 26.51 10.11
CA LEU A 141 9.48 25.57 9.79
C LEU A 141 9.10 24.12 10.13
N LYS A 142 8.38 23.45 9.23
CA LYS A 142 8.44 21.99 9.09
C LYS A 142 9.10 21.68 7.75
N THR A 143 9.92 20.65 7.70
CA THR A 143 10.53 20.27 6.42
C THR A 143 9.43 19.83 5.45
N PRO A 144 9.57 20.12 4.14
CA PRO A 144 8.53 19.83 3.16
C PRO A 144 8.21 18.33 3.03
N GLU A 145 9.16 17.46 3.37
CA GLU A 145 8.97 16.00 3.38
C GLU A 145 8.15 15.52 4.59
N GLU A 146 8.41 16.06 5.77
CA GLU A 146 7.65 15.72 6.99
C GLU A 146 6.18 16.16 6.89
N MET A 147 5.92 17.32 6.25
CA MET A 147 4.55 17.81 6.03
C MET A 147 3.76 16.91 5.07
N ARG A 148 4.39 16.44 3.98
CA ARG A 148 3.79 15.49 3.02
C ARG A 148 3.47 14.16 3.68
N ALA A 149 4.45 13.61 4.41
CA ALA A 149 4.29 12.35 5.11
C ALA A 149 3.20 12.43 6.19
N GLU A 150 3.14 13.53 6.95
CA GLU A 150 2.07 13.74 7.93
C GLU A 150 0.68 13.86 7.27
N TYR A 151 0.56 14.58 6.16
CA TYR A 151 -0.72 14.75 5.44
C TYR A 151 -1.23 13.42 4.90
N GLU A 152 -0.38 12.68 4.19
CA GLU A 152 -0.73 11.36 3.65
C GLU A 152 -1.09 10.39 4.77
N HIS A 153 -0.36 10.44 5.89
CA HIS A 153 -0.64 9.64 7.07
C HIS A 153 -2.00 10.00 7.70
N GLN A 154 -2.31 11.29 7.87
CA GLN A 154 -3.59 11.74 8.43
C GLN A 154 -4.77 11.43 7.50
N ALA A 155 -4.63 11.66 6.20
CA ALA A 155 -5.67 11.35 5.22
C ALA A 155 -5.97 9.84 5.18
N ARG A 156 -4.93 8.99 5.25
CA ARG A 156 -5.08 7.53 5.34
C ARG A 156 -5.79 7.11 6.61
N LEU A 157 -5.35 7.59 7.77
CA LEU A 157 -6.00 7.28 9.06
C LEU A 157 -7.46 7.73 9.10
N LYS A 158 -7.76 8.91 8.56
CA LYS A 158 -9.13 9.43 8.50
C LYS A 158 -10.03 8.59 7.59
N ARG A 159 -9.55 8.19 6.40
CA ARG A 159 -10.29 7.27 5.51
C ARG A 159 -10.51 5.91 6.16
N GLU A 160 -9.48 5.35 6.81
CA GLU A 160 -9.59 4.07 7.54
C GLU A 160 -10.64 4.18 8.66
N GLN A 161 -10.65 5.27 9.44
CA GLN A 161 -11.66 5.53 10.46
C GLN A 161 -13.06 5.74 9.88
N GLU A 162 -13.20 6.46 8.76
CA GLU A 162 -14.49 6.65 8.08
C GLU A 162 -15.04 5.32 7.57
N LEU A 163 -14.20 4.46 6.98
CA LEU A 163 -14.58 3.10 6.57
C LEU A 163 -14.98 2.20 7.74
N GLU A 164 -14.24 2.26 8.86
CA GLU A 164 -14.62 1.54 10.09
C GLU A 164 -15.93 2.10 10.69
N ASN A 165 -16.17 3.40 10.61
CA ASN A 165 -17.41 4.05 11.06
C ASN A 165 -18.61 3.79 10.14
N LEU A 166 -18.40 3.46 8.86
CA LEU A 166 -19.45 3.00 7.95
C LEU A 166 -20.02 1.65 8.41
N VAL A 167 -19.21 0.81 9.06
CA VAL A 167 -19.61 -0.50 9.57
C VAL A 167 -19.92 -0.42 11.07
N ARG A 168 -21.10 0.12 11.39
CA ARG A 168 -21.62 0.23 12.77
C ARG A 168 -22.02 -1.11 13.41
N SER A 169 -22.02 -2.19 12.63
CA SER A 169 -22.33 -3.55 13.07
C SER A 169 -21.06 -4.40 13.14
N LYS A 170 -20.77 -4.98 14.30
CA LYS A 170 -19.63 -5.87 14.52
C LYS A 170 -20.15 -7.25 14.87
N GLY A 171 -19.70 -8.26 14.13
CA GLY A 171 -20.10 -9.66 14.32
C GLY A 171 -18.91 -10.52 14.68
N GLU A 172 -19.05 -11.39 15.67
CA GLU A 172 -18.04 -12.37 16.03
C GLU A 172 -18.71 -13.75 16.13
N PHE A 173 -18.20 -14.71 15.38
CA PHE A 173 -18.72 -16.07 15.28
C PHE A 173 -17.58 -17.04 15.59
N HIS A 174 -17.75 -17.89 16.60
CA HIS A 174 -16.83 -18.95 16.96
C HIS A 174 -17.54 -20.28 16.83
N VAL A 175 -16.96 -21.20 16.06
CA VAL A 175 -17.46 -22.55 15.88
C VAL A 175 -16.37 -23.51 16.32
N ASN A 176 -16.49 -24.05 17.53
CA ASN A 176 -15.56 -25.03 18.08
C ASN A 176 -15.94 -26.41 17.54
N VAL A 177 -15.09 -26.94 16.69
CA VAL A 177 -15.24 -28.26 16.08
C VAL A 177 -14.29 -29.23 16.77
N ASP A 178 -14.82 -30.35 17.23
CA ASP A 178 -14.03 -31.47 17.72
C ASP A 178 -13.81 -32.47 16.59
N ALA A 179 -12.55 -32.61 16.19
CA ALA A 179 -12.11 -33.57 15.21
C ALA A 179 -11.20 -34.64 15.83
N SER A 180 -11.07 -34.71 17.15
CA SER A 180 -10.28 -35.77 17.82
C SER A 180 -10.68 -37.19 17.41
N PRO A 181 -11.98 -37.55 17.20
CA PRO A 181 -12.36 -38.90 16.76
C PRO A 181 -11.87 -39.28 15.36
N VAL A 182 -11.42 -38.30 14.57
CA VAL A 182 -10.83 -38.54 13.24
C VAL A 182 -9.39 -39.02 13.36
N PHE A 183 -8.69 -38.59 14.42
CA PHE A 183 -7.25 -38.80 14.61
C PHE A 183 -6.93 -39.79 15.73
N ASP A 184 -7.90 -40.15 16.59
CA ASP A 184 -7.72 -41.16 17.62
C ASP A 184 -7.78 -42.59 17.06
N PRO A 185 -6.69 -43.38 17.18
CA PRO A 185 -6.64 -44.75 16.65
C PRO A 185 -7.38 -45.77 17.53
N TYR A 186 -7.78 -45.39 18.76
CA TYR A 186 -8.30 -46.31 19.79
C TYR A 186 -9.84 -46.35 19.89
N GLU A 187 -10.57 -45.39 19.33
CA GLU A 187 -12.04 -45.51 19.20
C GLU A 187 -12.38 -46.39 17.99
N GLY A 188 -12.25 -47.70 18.20
CA GLY A 188 -12.85 -48.72 17.35
C GLY A 188 -14.39 -48.64 17.41
N PRO A 189 -15.10 -49.09 16.36
CA PRO A 189 -16.54 -48.91 16.25
C PRO A 189 -17.28 -49.63 17.39
N THR A 190 -17.97 -48.86 18.23
CA THR A 190 -18.96 -49.42 19.15
C THR A 190 -20.20 -49.83 18.35
N SER A 191 -20.35 -51.15 18.20
CA SER A 191 -21.63 -51.87 18.12
C SER A 191 -22.79 -51.25 17.31
N SER A 192 -22.77 -51.45 15.99
CA SER A 192 -23.89 -52.15 15.34
C SER A 192 -23.39 -52.85 14.07
N SER A 193 -23.52 -54.17 14.08
CA SER A 193 -23.22 -55.06 12.96
C SER A 193 -24.21 -54.81 11.82
N SER A 194 -23.79 -54.20 10.72
CA SER A 194 -24.33 -54.47 9.36
C SER A 194 -23.90 -53.52 8.23
N HIS A 195 -23.02 -52.53 8.44
CA HIS A 195 -22.46 -51.75 7.32
C HIS A 195 -20.94 -51.91 7.19
N ARG A 196 -20.52 -53.09 6.73
CA ARG A 196 -19.26 -53.20 5.97
C ARG A 196 -19.44 -52.40 4.68
N ARG A 197 -18.46 -51.52 4.41
CA ARG A 197 -18.17 -50.77 3.16
C ARG A 197 -18.68 -49.33 3.13
N LEU A 198 -17.84 -48.43 3.65
CA LEU A 198 -17.24 -47.30 2.93
C LEU A 198 -16.06 -46.79 3.76
N ARG A 199 -14.89 -47.41 3.56
CA ARG A 199 -13.62 -47.05 4.21
C ARG A 199 -13.09 -45.78 3.51
N GLY A 200 -13.68 -44.62 3.82
CA GLY A 200 -13.37 -43.35 3.16
C GLY A 200 -13.20 -42.21 4.15
N LEU A 201 -12.35 -41.22 3.80
CA LEU A 201 -12.14 -39.97 4.56
C LEU A 201 -13.46 -39.30 4.96
N THR A 202 -14.49 -39.42 4.13
CA THR A 202 -15.84 -38.89 4.35
C THR A 202 -16.56 -39.52 5.56
N SER A 203 -16.39 -40.82 5.80
CA SER A 203 -16.93 -41.51 6.98
C SER A 203 -16.19 -41.16 8.28
N SER A 204 -14.92 -40.74 8.17
CA SER A 204 -14.15 -40.21 9.30
C SER A 204 -14.57 -38.78 9.61
N LEU A 205 -14.72 -37.94 8.59
CA LEU A 205 -15.21 -36.56 8.74
C LEU A 205 -16.65 -36.49 9.29
N ALA A 206 -17.49 -37.50 9.03
CA ALA A 206 -18.83 -37.56 9.60
C ALA A 206 -18.86 -37.74 11.13
N ARG A 207 -17.72 -38.09 11.75
CA ARG A 207 -17.55 -38.24 13.21
C ARG A 207 -17.13 -36.95 13.91
N THR A 208 -16.94 -35.84 13.19
CA THR A 208 -16.64 -34.55 13.81
C THR A 208 -17.90 -33.94 14.42
N GLU A 209 -17.79 -33.42 15.64
CA GLU A 209 -18.92 -32.79 16.34
C GLU A 209 -18.66 -31.32 16.61
N ILE A 210 -19.73 -30.52 16.67
CA ILE A 210 -19.63 -29.11 17.09
C ILE A 210 -19.84 -29.07 18.61
N GLN A 211 -18.75 -28.90 19.38
CA GLN A 211 -18.83 -28.82 20.84
C GLN A 211 -19.51 -27.54 21.31
N GLN A 212 -19.19 -26.41 20.68
CA GLN A 212 -19.65 -25.10 21.11
C GLN A 212 -19.77 -24.13 19.92
N LEU A 213 -20.88 -23.41 19.88
CA LEU A 213 -21.11 -22.27 18.99
C LEU A 213 -21.26 -21.01 19.84
N TYR A 214 -20.42 -20.01 19.58
CA TYR A 214 -20.54 -18.69 20.21
C TYR A 214 -20.71 -17.62 19.15
N MET A 215 -21.72 -16.78 19.32
CA MET A 215 -22.04 -15.70 18.41
C MET A 215 -22.22 -14.41 19.21
N LYS A 216 -21.59 -13.32 18.78
CA LYS A 216 -21.78 -11.99 19.34
C LYS A 216 -22.00 -11.01 18.21
N HIS A 217 -23.08 -10.26 18.25
CA HIS A 217 -23.37 -9.22 17.27
C HIS A 217 -23.68 -7.92 18.01
N SER A 218 -22.91 -6.87 17.75
CA SER A 218 -23.05 -5.57 18.41
C SER A 218 -23.25 -4.44 17.42
N PHE A 219 -24.13 -3.52 17.78
CA PHE A 219 -24.45 -2.32 17.03
C PHE A 219 -24.14 -1.08 17.87
N GLU A 220 -23.28 -0.20 17.36
CA GLU A 220 -22.86 1.03 18.03
C GLU A 220 -23.52 2.25 17.36
N THR A 221 -24.12 3.11 18.18
CA THR A 221 -24.79 4.34 17.72
C THR A 221 -24.38 5.54 18.58
N GLN A 222 -24.16 6.68 17.94
CA GLN A 222 -23.90 7.93 18.65
C GLN A 222 -25.24 8.55 19.05
N LEU A 223 -25.52 8.61 20.35
CA LEU A 223 -26.73 9.22 20.91
C LEU A 223 -26.56 10.75 21.06
N ALA A 224 -25.35 11.17 21.39
CA ALA A 224 -24.91 12.57 21.46
C ALA A 224 -23.41 12.65 21.11
N PRO A 225 -22.83 13.84 20.84
CA PRO A 225 -21.40 13.97 20.50
C PRO A 225 -20.44 13.36 21.53
N GLN A 226 -20.86 13.32 22.81
CA GLN A 226 -20.10 12.76 23.93
C GLN A 226 -20.71 11.45 24.49
N THR A 227 -21.77 10.93 23.87
CA THR A 227 -22.50 9.75 24.36
C THR A 227 -22.71 8.72 23.26
N VAL A 228 -22.20 7.52 23.50
CA VAL A 228 -22.29 6.39 22.57
C VAL A 228 -23.10 5.27 23.23
N GLY A 229 -24.16 4.83 22.55
CA GLY A 229 -24.92 3.64 22.92
C GLY A 229 -24.43 2.42 22.13
N ASN A 230 -24.39 1.27 22.77
CA ASN A 230 -24.06 -0.01 22.14
C ASN A 230 -25.09 -1.05 22.56
N ILE A 231 -25.61 -1.80 21.59
CA ILE A 231 -26.52 -2.91 21.83
C ILE A 231 -25.87 -4.16 21.25
N ALA A 232 -25.62 -5.16 22.09
CA ALA A 232 -24.96 -6.39 21.69
C ALA A 232 -25.78 -7.63 22.05
N GLY A 233 -26.18 -8.41 21.06
CA GLY A 233 -26.67 -9.78 21.25
C GLY A 233 -25.49 -10.73 21.38
N SER A 234 -25.52 -11.62 22.38
CA SER A 234 -24.57 -12.71 22.54
C SER A 234 -25.31 -14.02 22.70
N MET A 235 -24.83 -15.09 22.07
CA MET A 235 -25.39 -16.42 22.12
C MET A 235 -24.26 -17.41 22.36
N LEU A 236 -24.52 -18.36 23.25
CA LEU A 236 -23.64 -19.49 23.51
C LEU A 236 -24.48 -20.76 23.47
N ALA A 237 -24.18 -21.65 22.53
CA ALA A 237 -24.73 -23.00 22.48
C ALA A 237 -23.60 -24.00 22.72
N ARG A 238 -23.80 -24.92 23.66
CA ARG A 238 -22.85 -25.98 24.00
C ARG A 238 -23.63 -27.27 24.20
N ASN A 239 -23.21 -28.35 23.54
CA ASN A 239 -23.83 -29.68 23.66
C ASN A 239 -25.37 -29.67 23.49
N GLY A 240 -25.86 -28.97 22.46
CA GLY A 240 -27.31 -28.91 22.14
C GLY A 240 -28.14 -27.99 23.02
N VAL A 241 -27.60 -27.42 24.10
CA VAL A 241 -28.27 -26.42 24.94
C VAL A 241 -27.67 -25.04 24.64
N GLY A 242 -28.53 -24.09 24.26
CA GLY A 242 -28.10 -22.74 23.92
C GLY A 242 -28.88 -21.66 24.68
N GLY A 243 -28.15 -20.63 25.10
CA GLY A 243 -28.70 -19.44 25.71
C GLY A 243 -28.24 -18.19 24.99
N GLY A 244 -29.14 -17.22 24.84
CA GLY A 244 -28.84 -15.90 24.30
C GLY A 244 -29.10 -14.82 25.33
N ASN A 245 -28.31 -13.75 25.29
CA ASN A 245 -28.51 -12.56 26.11
C ASN A 245 -28.26 -11.30 25.28
N VAL A 246 -29.01 -10.25 25.55
CA VAL A 246 -28.84 -8.93 24.93
C VAL A 246 -28.27 -7.99 25.97
N ILE A 247 -27.18 -7.32 25.65
CA ILE A 247 -26.45 -6.41 26.53
C ILE A 247 -26.57 -5.01 25.94
N GLY A 248 -27.13 -4.08 26.69
CA GLY A 248 -27.12 -2.66 26.34
C GLY A 248 -26.08 -1.93 27.18
N THR A 249 -25.18 -1.16 26.55
CA THR A 249 -24.23 -0.29 27.24
C THR A 249 -24.33 1.14 26.72
N VAL A 250 -24.12 2.10 27.61
CA VAL A 250 -24.07 3.52 27.32
C VAL A 250 -22.75 4.04 27.86
N ARG A 251 -21.91 4.55 26.95
CA ARG A 251 -20.64 5.18 27.26
C ARG A 251 -20.79 6.70 27.14
N HIS A 252 -20.38 7.42 28.17
CA HIS A 252 -20.38 8.88 28.20
C HIS A 252 -18.97 9.41 28.51
N THR A 253 -18.48 10.30 27.65
CA THR A 253 -17.17 10.95 27.78
C THR A 253 -17.35 12.32 28.42
N PHE A 254 -17.13 12.44 29.73
CA PHE A 254 -17.26 13.69 30.49
C PHE A 254 -16.15 14.68 30.15
N SER A 255 -14.93 14.19 29.90
CA SER A 255 -13.79 14.97 29.45
C SER A 255 -12.85 14.08 28.63
N PRO A 256 -11.87 14.64 27.89
CA PRO A 256 -10.87 13.83 27.19
C PRO A 256 -10.09 12.86 28.10
N LYS A 257 -10.02 13.16 29.41
CA LYS A 257 -9.33 12.33 30.41
C LYS A 257 -10.25 11.37 31.16
N LEU A 258 -11.57 11.59 31.15
CA LEU A 258 -12.53 10.85 31.97
C LEU A 258 -13.72 10.38 31.12
N TRP A 259 -13.93 9.07 31.07
CA TRP A 259 -15.14 8.49 30.50
C TRP A 259 -15.65 7.35 31.37
N ALA A 260 -16.98 7.17 31.36
CA ALA A 260 -17.62 6.06 32.04
C ALA A 260 -18.57 5.34 31.09
N GLU A 261 -18.76 4.05 31.32
CA GLU A 261 -19.67 3.19 30.58
C GLU A 261 -20.51 2.40 31.59
N ALA A 262 -21.82 2.45 31.41
CA ALA A 262 -22.78 1.70 32.22
C ALA A 262 -23.61 0.82 31.31
N GLY A 263 -23.86 -0.42 31.72
CA GLY A 263 -24.65 -1.35 30.93
C GLY A 263 -25.32 -2.42 31.76
N THR A 264 -26.31 -3.07 31.15
CA THR A 264 -27.05 -4.16 31.76
C THR A 264 -27.43 -5.19 30.71
N SER A 265 -27.53 -6.45 31.13
CA SER A 265 -28.07 -7.50 30.30
C SER A 265 -29.58 -7.67 30.51
N LEU A 266 -30.32 -7.83 29.41
CA LEU A 266 -31.78 -7.82 29.38
C LEU A 266 -32.39 -9.13 29.91
N MET A 267 -31.83 -10.27 29.53
CA MET A 267 -32.28 -11.60 29.94
C MET A 267 -31.63 -12.02 31.27
N ALA A 268 -32.25 -12.96 31.99
CA ALA A 268 -31.66 -13.52 33.20
C ALA A 268 -30.42 -14.38 32.89
N PRO A 269 -29.33 -14.28 33.68
CA PRO A 269 -29.13 -13.35 34.79
C PRO A 269 -28.89 -11.91 34.29
N ARG A 270 -29.50 -10.93 34.97
CA ARG A 270 -29.36 -9.50 34.67
C ARG A 270 -28.08 -8.95 35.31
N ILE A 271 -26.99 -8.93 34.56
CA ILE A 271 -25.69 -8.50 35.03
C ILE A 271 -25.56 -6.99 34.80
N LEU A 272 -25.30 -6.24 35.86
CA LEU A 272 -24.95 -4.82 35.80
C LEU A 272 -23.44 -4.67 35.60
N HIS A 273 -23.04 -3.90 34.59
CA HIS A 273 -21.65 -3.66 34.22
C HIS A 273 -21.37 -2.16 34.27
N LEU A 274 -20.43 -1.73 35.11
CA LEU A 274 -19.92 -0.37 35.11
C LEU A 274 -18.43 -0.37 34.80
N LYS A 275 -17.98 0.57 34.01
CA LYS A 275 -16.58 0.78 33.67
C LYS A 275 -16.27 2.27 33.72
N GLY A 276 -15.18 2.63 34.38
CA GLY A 276 -14.68 4.00 34.46
C GLY A 276 -13.22 4.03 34.07
N PHE A 277 -12.86 4.99 33.23
CA PHE A 277 -11.47 5.23 32.83
C PHE A 277 -11.10 6.67 33.14
N TYR A 278 -9.98 6.85 33.82
CA TYR A 278 -9.45 8.14 34.19
C TYR A 278 -7.96 8.21 33.86
N GLN A 279 -7.60 9.18 33.02
CA GLN A 279 -6.21 9.50 32.71
C GLN A 279 -5.71 10.56 33.69
N VAL A 280 -4.82 10.15 34.61
CA VAL A 280 -4.24 11.03 35.63
C VAL A 280 -3.26 12.01 34.95
N ASP A 281 -2.30 11.43 34.22
CA ASP A 281 -1.25 12.14 33.47
C ASP A 281 -1.14 11.58 32.03
N ALA A 282 -0.31 12.19 31.18
CA ALA A 282 -0.08 11.70 29.82
C ALA A 282 0.37 10.22 29.80
N ASP A 283 1.10 9.82 30.84
CA ASP A 283 1.71 8.49 30.97
C ASP A 283 0.98 7.55 31.94
N THR A 284 0.03 8.04 32.75
CA THR A 284 -0.60 7.27 33.83
C THR A 284 -2.11 7.19 33.63
N PHE A 285 -2.66 5.99 33.67
CA PHE A 285 -4.10 5.76 33.54
C PHE A 285 -4.62 4.80 34.62
N LEU A 286 -5.88 5.02 34.99
CA LEU A 286 -6.64 4.20 35.91
C LEU A 286 -7.90 3.70 35.20
N ASN A 287 -8.19 2.41 35.35
CA ASN A 287 -9.38 1.79 34.82
C ASN A 287 -10.04 0.96 35.93
N VAL A 288 -11.32 1.19 36.17
CA VAL A 288 -12.11 0.49 37.18
C VAL A 288 -13.28 -0.18 36.47
N VAL A 289 -13.38 -1.50 36.60
CA VAL A 289 -14.50 -2.28 36.07
C VAL A 289 -15.22 -2.91 37.25
N THR A 290 -16.53 -2.73 37.33
CA THR A 290 -17.38 -3.37 38.34
C THR A 290 -18.48 -4.18 37.67
N GLN A 291 -18.69 -5.39 38.16
CA GLN A 291 -19.72 -6.29 37.65
C GLN A 291 -20.55 -6.82 38.82
N SER A 292 -21.87 -6.80 38.67
CA SER A 292 -22.81 -7.32 39.67
C SER A 292 -23.81 -8.22 38.99
N THR A 293 -23.83 -9.49 39.39
CA THR A 293 -24.79 -10.49 38.89
C THR A 293 -26.16 -10.37 39.55
N THR A 294 -26.20 -9.83 40.77
CA THR A 294 -27.43 -9.56 41.53
C THR A 294 -27.26 -8.33 42.40
N ILE A 295 -28.33 -7.58 42.62
CA ILE A 295 -28.36 -6.41 43.52
C ILE A 295 -28.03 -6.82 44.97
N TYR A 296 -28.32 -8.08 45.34
CA TYR A 296 -28.10 -8.63 46.68
C TYR A 296 -26.69 -9.20 46.90
N ALA A 297 -25.84 -9.28 45.88
CA ALA A 297 -24.44 -9.66 46.01
C ALA A 297 -23.53 -8.44 45.78
N PRO A 298 -22.45 -8.29 46.56
CA PRO A 298 -21.50 -7.20 46.35
C PRO A 298 -20.84 -7.32 44.98
N PRO A 299 -20.64 -6.19 44.28
CA PRO A 299 -20.03 -6.21 42.96
C PRO A 299 -18.56 -6.64 43.04
N THR A 300 -18.14 -7.43 42.05
CA THR A 300 -16.72 -7.71 41.86
C THR A 300 -16.08 -6.48 41.22
N MET A 301 -14.98 -6.02 41.79
CA MET A 301 -14.27 -4.83 41.33
C MET A 301 -12.89 -5.21 40.80
N THR A 302 -12.56 -4.70 39.62
CA THR A 302 -11.25 -4.84 38.99
C THR A 302 -10.63 -3.46 38.82
N PHE A 303 -9.58 -3.19 39.57
CA PHE A 303 -8.81 -1.95 39.51
C PHE A 303 -7.56 -2.19 38.67
N THR A 304 -7.35 -1.42 37.62
CA THR A 304 -6.14 -1.46 36.80
C THR A 304 -5.47 -0.10 36.82
N ALA A 305 -4.24 -0.05 37.31
CA ALA A 305 -3.38 1.12 37.27
C ALA A 305 -2.23 0.85 36.31
N GLY A 306 -2.12 1.65 35.25
CA GLY A 306 -1.07 1.54 34.25
C GLY A 306 -0.23 2.79 34.16
N ARG A 307 1.06 2.62 33.90
CA ARG A 307 2.01 3.71 33.66
C ARG A 307 2.95 3.37 32.52
N ARG A 308 3.17 4.33 31.63
CA ARG A 308 4.24 4.29 30.63
C ARG A 308 5.58 4.48 31.33
N LEU A 309 6.43 3.46 31.28
CA LEU A 309 7.74 3.43 31.94
C LEU A 309 8.87 3.90 31.02
N GLY A 310 8.64 3.89 29.70
CA GLY A 310 9.61 4.37 28.71
C GLY A 310 8.95 4.71 27.38
N THR A 311 9.76 4.98 26.34
CA THR A 311 9.25 5.37 25.02
C THR A 311 8.37 4.30 24.37
N THR A 312 8.59 3.03 24.69
CA THR A 312 7.86 1.91 24.10
C THR A 312 7.22 0.98 25.12
N ILE A 313 7.49 1.16 26.42
CA ILE A 313 7.13 0.22 27.48
C ILE A 313 6.05 0.82 28.38
N THR A 314 5.01 0.04 28.65
CA THR A 314 3.93 0.32 29.59
C THR A 314 3.82 -0.81 30.60
N GLY A 315 3.92 -0.50 31.88
CA GLY A 315 3.62 -1.44 32.96
C GLY A 315 2.21 -1.22 33.48
N TYR A 316 1.55 -2.28 33.94
CA TYR A 316 0.25 -2.18 34.60
C TYR A 316 0.12 -3.19 35.74
N LEU A 317 -0.67 -2.79 36.74
CA LEU A 317 -1.08 -3.59 37.87
C LEU A 317 -2.59 -3.68 37.85
N THR A 318 -3.13 -4.90 37.80
CA THR A 318 -4.56 -5.16 37.92
C THR A 318 -4.86 -5.92 39.18
N CYS A 319 -5.67 -5.35 40.08
CA CYS A 319 -6.16 -6.01 41.29
C CYS A 319 -7.64 -6.36 41.11
N ARG A 320 -7.97 -7.64 41.23
CA ARG A 320 -9.35 -8.17 41.26
C ARG A 320 -9.71 -8.47 42.71
N THR A 321 -10.80 -7.86 43.19
CA THR A 321 -11.28 -8.10 44.56
C THR A 321 -11.85 -9.50 44.74
N GLY A 322 -12.32 -10.14 43.66
CA GLY A 322 -13.19 -11.31 43.73
C GLY A 322 -14.54 -10.96 44.34
N GLU A 323 -15.32 -11.98 44.73
CA GLU A 323 -16.54 -11.81 45.52
C GLU A 323 -16.18 -11.70 47.00
N TRP A 324 -16.56 -10.59 47.63
CA TRP A 324 -16.31 -10.31 49.04
C TRP A 324 -17.63 -10.24 49.81
N GLY A 325 -17.59 -10.07 51.12
CA GLY A 325 -18.79 -9.86 51.92
C GLY A 325 -18.57 -8.70 52.87
N LEU A 326 -19.56 -7.82 52.99
CA LEU A 326 -19.53 -6.68 53.91
C LEU A 326 -20.84 -6.61 54.68
N GLY A 327 -20.78 -6.90 55.98
CA GLY A 327 -21.98 -6.95 56.82
C GLY A 327 -22.98 -8.00 56.30
N PRO A 328 -24.28 -7.67 56.15
CA PRO A 328 -25.30 -8.58 55.58
C PRO A 328 -25.08 -8.92 54.10
N TRP A 329 -24.30 -8.11 53.37
CA TRP A 329 -24.08 -8.25 51.93
C TRP A 329 -23.04 -9.34 51.64
N GLY A 330 -23.37 -10.33 50.81
CA GLY A 330 -22.44 -11.42 50.46
C GLY A 330 -22.20 -12.47 51.57
N LYS A 331 -23.12 -12.57 52.55
CA LYS A 331 -23.08 -13.63 53.59
C LYS A 331 -23.44 -15.01 53.04
N ASP A 332 -24.26 -15.08 52.00
CA ASP A 332 -24.68 -16.37 51.44
C ASP A 332 -23.52 -17.01 50.64
N PRO A 333 -23.02 -18.19 51.03
CA PRO A 333 -21.88 -18.83 50.40
C PRO A 333 -22.14 -19.24 48.95
N ARG A 334 -23.40 -19.24 48.49
CA ARG A 334 -23.77 -19.48 47.10
C ARG A 334 -23.18 -18.46 46.11
N PHE A 335 -22.79 -17.29 46.58
CA PHE A 335 -22.21 -16.19 45.79
C PHE A 335 -20.69 -16.00 46.01
N ARG A 336 -19.92 -17.07 46.29
CA ARG A 336 -18.45 -17.02 46.50
C ARG A 336 -17.65 -17.92 45.53
N ARG A 337 -17.91 -17.78 44.23
CA ARG A 337 -17.21 -18.47 43.15
C ARG A 337 -15.98 -17.72 42.65
N GLU A 338 -15.99 -16.39 42.62
CA GLU A 338 -14.82 -15.61 42.16
C GLU A 338 -13.85 -15.29 43.30
N LYS A 339 -12.56 -15.57 43.09
CA LYS A 339 -11.48 -15.32 44.06
C LYS A 339 -10.66 -14.08 43.70
N SER A 340 -10.07 -13.46 44.71
CA SER A 340 -9.17 -12.32 44.53
C SER A 340 -7.89 -12.74 43.79
N ALA A 341 -7.40 -11.86 42.91
CA ALA A 341 -6.18 -12.09 42.14
C ALA A 341 -5.49 -10.76 41.82
N VAL A 342 -4.17 -10.78 41.70
CA VAL A 342 -3.36 -9.64 41.29
C VAL A 342 -2.59 -10.01 40.02
N VAL A 343 -2.64 -9.15 39.01
CA VAL A 343 -1.89 -9.28 37.76
C VAL A 343 -0.87 -8.16 37.69
N VAL A 344 0.38 -8.50 37.47
CA VAL A 344 1.44 -7.55 37.11
C VAL A 344 1.80 -7.82 35.66
N GLY A 345 1.69 -6.80 34.81
CA GLY A 345 1.93 -6.91 33.39
C GLY A 345 2.88 -5.84 32.88
N ILE A 346 3.66 -6.19 31.86
CA ILE A 346 4.42 -5.26 31.05
C ILE A 346 4.06 -5.50 29.58
N GLY A 347 3.85 -4.42 28.85
CA GLY A 347 3.57 -4.45 27.43
C GLY A 347 4.41 -3.42 26.72
N GLY A 348 4.90 -3.74 25.53
CA GLY A 348 5.61 -2.80 24.70
C GLY A 348 5.24 -2.89 23.24
N SER A 349 5.25 -1.74 22.56
CA SER A 349 4.97 -1.64 21.14
C SER A 349 6.10 -0.88 20.44
N GLY A 350 6.86 -1.61 19.62
CA GLY A 350 7.82 -1.03 18.66
C GLY A 350 7.20 -0.84 17.28
N LYS A 351 8.01 -0.41 16.30
CA LYS A 351 7.54 -0.18 14.91
C LYS A 351 7.02 -1.46 14.23
N ARG A 352 7.73 -2.58 14.42
CA ARG A 352 7.40 -3.89 13.80
C ARG A 352 6.95 -4.98 14.78
N SER A 353 7.15 -4.80 16.08
CA SER A 353 6.86 -5.84 17.08
C SER A 353 6.07 -5.29 18.26
N THR A 354 5.10 -6.05 18.76
CA THR A 354 4.44 -5.79 20.03
C THR A 354 4.60 -7.00 20.93
N TYR A 355 4.88 -6.77 22.21
CA TYR A 355 5.06 -7.84 23.19
C TYR A 355 4.28 -7.52 24.45
N SER A 356 3.84 -8.55 25.15
CA SER A 356 3.27 -8.46 26.49
C SER A 356 3.71 -9.64 27.32
N ALA A 357 4.01 -9.39 28.60
CA ALA A 357 4.30 -10.40 29.58
C ALA A 357 3.48 -10.09 30.83
N GLU A 358 2.77 -11.08 31.33
CA GLU A 358 1.92 -10.95 32.51
C GLU A 358 2.19 -12.08 33.50
N ILE A 359 2.13 -11.73 34.78
CA ILE A 359 2.16 -12.68 35.89
C ILE A 359 0.91 -12.42 36.70
N GLN A 360 0.03 -13.42 36.79
CA GLN A 360 -1.11 -13.40 37.68
C GLN A 360 -0.83 -14.28 38.90
N THR A 361 -0.99 -13.71 40.09
CA THR A 361 -1.01 -14.44 41.36
C THR A 361 -2.44 -14.43 41.91
N GLY A 362 -2.98 -15.62 42.13
CA GLY A 362 -4.35 -15.78 42.63
C GLY A 362 -4.52 -17.12 43.33
N ILE A 363 -5.45 -17.16 44.29
CA ILE A 363 -5.67 -18.33 45.17
C ILE A 363 -6.01 -19.60 44.37
N LEU A 364 -6.66 -19.45 43.20
CA LEU A 364 -7.17 -20.57 42.39
C LEU A 364 -6.52 -20.64 41.00
N THR A 365 -6.12 -19.49 40.44
CA THR A 365 -5.52 -19.39 39.12
C THR A 365 -4.30 -18.48 39.19
N SER A 366 -3.11 -19.09 39.17
CA SER A 366 -1.86 -18.38 38.96
C SER A 366 -1.30 -18.75 37.59
N TYR A 367 -0.80 -17.77 36.84
CA TYR A 367 -0.21 -18.01 35.53
C TYR A 367 0.88 -17.01 35.19
N ILE A 368 1.76 -17.43 34.30
CA ILE A 368 2.72 -16.59 33.61
C ILE A 368 2.38 -16.69 32.12
N SER A 369 2.15 -15.58 31.46
CA SER A 369 1.88 -15.54 30.02
C SER A 369 2.80 -14.57 29.32
N PHE A 370 3.26 -14.96 28.14
CA PHE A 370 4.07 -14.16 27.25
C PHE A 370 3.44 -14.17 25.86
N GLU A 371 3.27 -13.00 25.26
CA GLU A 371 2.78 -12.84 23.90
C GLU A 371 3.76 -11.95 23.12
N TYR A 372 4.10 -12.38 21.91
CA TYR A 372 4.98 -11.70 20.99
C TYR A 372 4.34 -11.68 19.60
N ASN A 373 4.03 -10.48 19.12
CA ASN A 373 3.48 -10.23 17.81
C ASN A 373 4.56 -9.56 16.96
N TYR A 374 4.89 -10.15 15.81
CA TYR A 374 5.89 -9.63 14.88
C TYR A 374 5.26 -9.37 13.52
N ARG A 375 5.43 -8.16 12.98
CA ARG A 375 5.05 -7.80 11.61
C ARG A 375 6.24 -8.08 10.71
N LEU A 376 6.19 -9.22 10.01
CA LEU A 376 7.22 -9.65 9.06
C LEU A 376 7.19 -8.77 7.80
N ILE A 377 5.98 -8.55 7.27
CA ILE A 377 5.63 -7.75 6.10
C ILE A 377 4.38 -6.92 6.49
N ASP A 378 4.08 -5.80 5.84
CA ASP A 378 2.87 -5.00 6.16
C ASP A 378 1.56 -5.82 6.08
N SER A 379 1.54 -6.87 5.24
CA SER A 379 0.42 -7.79 5.10
C SER A 379 0.39 -8.92 6.14
N THR A 380 1.54 -9.34 6.70
CA THR A 380 1.64 -10.59 7.47
C THR A 380 2.10 -10.35 8.91
N ARG A 381 1.31 -10.84 9.87
CA ARG A 381 1.60 -10.78 11.30
C ARG A 381 1.76 -12.18 11.86
N ILE A 382 2.91 -12.43 12.48
CA ILE A 382 3.18 -13.65 13.23
C ILE A 382 2.83 -13.38 14.69
N ARG A 383 2.11 -14.30 15.32
CA ARG A 383 1.75 -14.28 16.73
C ARG A 383 2.34 -15.51 17.41
N LEU A 384 3.10 -15.29 18.46
CA LEU A 384 3.62 -16.33 19.34
C LEU A 384 3.09 -16.02 20.75
N ALA A 385 2.39 -16.95 21.36
CA ALA A 385 2.00 -16.80 22.76
C ALA A 385 2.26 -18.09 23.54
N SER A 386 2.83 -17.96 24.73
CA SER A 386 3.03 -19.05 25.67
C SER A 386 2.37 -18.70 26.99
N SER A 387 1.73 -19.67 27.63
CA SER A 387 1.23 -19.48 28.98
C SER A 387 1.41 -20.74 29.81
N ILE A 388 1.86 -20.55 31.05
CA ILE A 388 2.04 -21.59 32.05
C ILE A 388 1.09 -21.23 33.18
N SER A 389 0.12 -22.09 33.46
CA SER A 389 -0.91 -21.82 34.45
C SER A 389 -1.13 -23.01 35.36
N THR A 390 -1.49 -22.76 36.61
CA THR A 390 -1.80 -23.82 37.58
C THR A 390 -3.10 -24.55 37.22
N ALA A 391 -4.05 -23.85 36.59
CA ALA A 391 -5.36 -24.41 36.25
C ALA A 391 -5.45 -24.97 34.81
N GLY A 392 -4.69 -24.41 33.86
CA GLY A 392 -4.71 -24.78 32.45
C GLY A 392 -3.41 -25.40 31.93
N GLY A 393 -2.44 -25.65 32.80
CA GLY A 393 -1.15 -26.25 32.46
C GLY A 393 -0.30 -25.37 31.52
N LEU A 394 0.53 -26.02 30.70
CA LEU A 394 1.41 -25.38 29.71
C LEU A 394 0.66 -25.28 28.37
N SER A 395 0.63 -24.10 27.77
CA SER A 395 0.13 -23.87 26.42
C SER A 395 1.10 -23.03 25.60
N LEU A 396 1.23 -23.39 24.33
CA LEU A 396 2.02 -22.70 23.32
C LEU A 396 1.12 -22.48 22.10
N SER A 397 1.15 -21.29 21.54
CA SER A 397 0.42 -20.95 20.34
C SER A 397 1.32 -20.23 19.36
N LEU A 398 1.26 -20.66 18.10
CA LEU A 398 1.97 -20.07 16.97
C LEU A 398 0.96 -19.83 15.86
N GLY A 399 0.85 -18.60 15.38
CA GLY A 399 -0.05 -18.29 14.29
C GLY A 399 0.47 -17.22 13.34
N SER A 400 -0.07 -17.24 12.14
CA SER A 400 0.13 -16.23 11.11
C SER A 400 -1.21 -15.64 10.71
N GLU A 401 -1.30 -14.33 10.63
CA GLU A 401 -2.44 -13.59 10.08
C GLU A 401 -1.97 -12.81 8.86
N HIS A 402 -2.55 -13.11 7.70
CA HIS A 402 -2.24 -12.51 6.42
C HIS A 402 -3.41 -11.63 5.97
N ARG A 403 -3.13 -10.38 5.62
CA ARG A 403 -4.07 -9.44 4.99
C ARG A 403 -4.19 -9.80 3.51
N VAL A 404 -5.36 -10.31 3.11
CA VAL A 404 -5.61 -10.78 1.73
C VAL A 404 -6.15 -9.68 0.84
N THR A 405 -6.99 -8.80 1.39
CA THR A 405 -7.48 -7.59 0.71
C THR A 405 -7.39 -6.40 1.66
N GLU A 406 -7.70 -5.19 1.19
CA GLU A 406 -7.70 -3.99 2.05
C GLU A 406 -8.54 -4.19 3.32
N HIS A 407 -9.64 -4.96 3.23
CA HIS A 407 -10.57 -5.16 4.34
C HIS A 407 -10.70 -6.60 4.83
N SER A 408 -9.96 -7.56 4.27
CA SER A 408 -10.06 -8.98 4.64
C SER A 408 -8.72 -9.51 5.16
N ARG A 409 -8.77 -10.22 6.29
CA ARG A 409 -7.62 -10.92 6.87
C ARG A 409 -7.96 -12.39 7.09
N LEU A 410 -7.01 -13.25 6.77
CA LEU A 410 -7.07 -14.67 6.96
C LEU A 410 -5.94 -15.07 7.90
N GLY A 411 -6.25 -15.83 8.93
CA GLY A 411 -5.27 -16.28 9.90
C GLY A 411 -5.37 -17.78 10.15
N VAL A 412 -4.22 -18.39 10.37
CA VAL A 412 -4.08 -19.79 10.80
C VAL A 412 -3.23 -19.76 12.05
N ALA A 413 -3.65 -20.44 13.11
CA ALA A 413 -2.86 -20.59 14.31
C ALA A 413 -2.95 -22.00 14.86
N MET A 414 -1.83 -22.55 15.26
CA MET A 414 -1.72 -23.80 15.98
C MET A 414 -1.56 -23.50 17.46
N GLU A 415 -2.32 -24.18 18.29
CA GLU A 415 -2.22 -24.14 19.76
C GLU A 415 -1.99 -25.56 20.25
N CYS A 416 -0.99 -25.75 21.09
CA CYS A 416 -0.71 -27.03 21.71
C CYS A 416 -0.35 -26.87 23.19
N GLY A 417 -0.73 -27.84 24.00
CA GLY A 417 -0.45 -27.77 25.42
C GLY A 417 -0.86 -29.00 26.19
N VAL A 418 -0.44 -29.06 27.45
CA VAL A 418 -0.79 -30.12 28.40
C VAL A 418 -1.55 -29.44 29.53
N PRO A 419 -2.86 -29.70 29.73
CA PRO A 419 -3.70 -30.72 29.10
C PRO A 419 -4.54 -30.24 27.89
N SER A 420 -4.24 -29.10 27.26
CA SER A 420 -5.10 -28.51 26.20
C SER A 420 -5.04 -29.19 24.82
N GLY A 421 -4.20 -30.22 24.65
CA GLY A 421 -4.13 -31.03 23.45
C GLY A 421 -3.49 -30.32 22.26
N VAL A 422 -4.00 -30.56 21.05
CA VAL A 422 -3.58 -29.90 19.80
C VAL A 422 -4.80 -29.33 19.10
N THR A 423 -4.82 -28.02 18.86
CA THR A 423 -5.94 -27.31 18.22
C THR A 423 -5.44 -26.43 17.08
N LEU A 424 -6.11 -26.50 15.93
CA LEU A 424 -5.85 -25.64 14.77
C LEU A 424 -6.97 -24.60 14.63
N LYS A 425 -6.64 -23.32 14.73
CA LYS A 425 -7.57 -22.19 14.68
C LYS A 425 -7.49 -21.50 13.33
N PHE A 426 -8.58 -21.54 12.58
CA PHE A 426 -8.78 -20.70 11.40
C PHE A 426 -9.47 -19.41 11.80
N ARG A 427 -8.97 -18.27 11.32
CA ARG A 427 -9.54 -16.94 11.56
C ARG A 427 -9.80 -16.29 10.22
N PHE A 428 -11.00 -15.76 10.04
CA PHE A 428 -11.35 -14.92 8.92
C PHE A 428 -11.99 -13.65 9.47
N SER A 429 -11.48 -12.49 9.07
CA SER A 429 -12.09 -11.22 9.45
C SER A 429 -12.27 -10.34 8.23
N ARG A 430 -13.48 -9.80 8.05
CA ARG A 430 -13.80 -8.86 6.98
C ARG A 430 -14.79 -7.82 7.48
N LEU A 431 -14.48 -6.53 7.29
CA LEU A 431 -15.41 -5.41 7.52
C LEU A 431 -16.20 -5.56 8.84
N GLY A 432 -15.52 -5.63 9.99
CA GLY A 432 -16.17 -5.73 11.30
C GLY A 432 -16.76 -7.11 11.66
N GLN A 433 -16.79 -8.07 10.74
CA GLN A 433 -17.16 -9.47 10.99
C GLN A 433 -15.92 -10.33 11.21
N LYS A 434 -15.93 -11.18 12.23
CA LYS A 434 -14.83 -12.07 12.60
C LYS A 434 -15.36 -13.48 12.82
N ILE A 435 -14.90 -14.42 12.02
CA ILE A 435 -15.22 -15.85 12.12
C ILE A 435 -13.96 -16.56 12.61
N VAL A 436 -14.08 -17.34 13.67
CA VAL A 436 -13.01 -18.16 14.24
C VAL A 436 -13.50 -19.60 14.31
N VAL A 437 -12.75 -20.53 13.74
CA VAL A 437 -13.07 -21.97 13.77
C VAL A 437 -11.90 -22.71 14.39
N PRO A 438 -11.93 -22.96 15.70
CA PRO A 438 -10.99 -23.86 16.37
C PRO A 438 -11.38 -25.30 16.05
N VAL A 439 -10.45 -26.05 15.45
CA VAL A 439 -10.57 -27.47 15.18
C VAL A 439 -9.65 -28.21 16.15
N ILE A 440 -10.24 -28.91 17.12
CA ILE A 440 -9.49 -29.72 18.08
C ILE A 440 -9.08 -31.00 17.36
N LEU A 441 -7.78 -31.23 17.22
CA LEU A 441 -7.21 -32.40 16.54
C LEU A 441 -6.97 -33.55 17.52
N SER A 442 -6.66 -33.24 18.77
CA SER A 442 -6.41 -34.21 19.83
C SER A 442 -6.67 -33.54 21.18
N GLN A 443 -7.30 -34.27 22.10
CA GLN A 443 -7.52 -33.80 23.47
C GLN A 443 -6.24 -33.87 24.31
N ASP A 444 -5.36 -34.83 23.99
CA ASP A 444 -4.04 -34.97 24.58
C ASP A 444 -2.94 -34.39 23.68
N PHE A 445 -1.82 -34.02 24.28
CA PHE A 445 -0.68 -33.51 23.51
C PHE A 445 -0.03 -34.64 22.72
N ASN A 446 -0.15 -34.60 21.38
CA ASN A 446 0.52 -35.52 20.48
C ASN A 446 1.52 -34.75 19.58
N PRO A 447 2.83 -34.97 19.72
CA PRO A 447 3.86 -34.24 18.97
C PRO A 447 3.81 -34.51 17.46
N TYR A 448 3.34 -35.68 17.03
CA TYR A 448 3.21 -36.01 15.61
C TYR A 448 2.10 -35.20 14.96
N LEU A 449 0.92 -35.11 15.61
CA LEU A 449 -0.18 -34.28 15.13
C LEU A 449 0.16 -32.80 15.17
N ALA A 450 0.87 -32.36 16.22
CA ALA A 450 1.38 -30.99 16.33
C ALA A 450 2.30 -30.62 15.15
N PHE A 451 3.25 -31.49 14.79
CA PHE A 451 4.16 -31.25 13.66
C PHE A 451 3.41 -31.10 12.33
N TRP A 452 2.52 -32.05 12.01
CA TRP A 452 1.76 -32.00 10.75
C TRP A 452 0.73 -30.88 10.71
N ALA A 453 0.16 -30.47 11.84
CA ALA A 453 -0.75 -29.33 11.93
C ALA A 453 -0.08 -27.99 11.57
N VAL A 454 1.25 -27.89 11.65
CA VAL A 454 2.01 -26.72 11.22
C VAL A 454 2.50 -26.87 9.78
N VAL A 455 3.15 -28.00 9.46
CA VAL A 455 3.80 -28.22 8.16
C VAL A 455 2.78 -28.28 7.02
N LEU A 456 1.64 -28.95 7.21
CA LEU A 456 0.67 -29.15 6.14
C LEU A 456 -0.01 -27.83 5.73
N PRO A 457 -0.58 -27.01 6.63
CA PRO A 457 -1.14 -25.71 6.23
C PRO A 457 -0.09 -24.75 5.64
N ALA A 458 1.15 -24.76 6.15
CA ALA A 458 2.22 -23.92 5.62
C ALA A 458 2.60 -24.33 4.18
N SER A 459 2.77 -25.62 3.92
CA SER A 459 3.06 -26.13 2.56
C SER A 459 1.92 -25.83 1.57
N ILE A 460 0.66 -26.01 1.99
CA ILE A 460 -0.52 -25.67 1.17
C ILE A 460 -0.55 -24.18 0.85
N ALA A 461 -0.26 -23.31 1.83
CA ALA A 461 -0.23 -21.87 1.61
C ALA A 461 0.84 -21.46 0.58
N VAL A 462 2.05 -22.02 0.65
CA VAL A 462 3.12 -21.74 -0.31
C VAL A 462 2.77 -22.24 -1.71
N ILE A 463 2.20 -23.45 -1.83
CA ILE A 463 1.78 -24.01 -3.11
C ILE A 463 0.64 -23.17 -3.72
N ALA A 464 -0.35 -22.78 -2.92
CA ALA A 464 -1.46 -21.95 -3.37
C ALA A 464 -0.98 -20.58 -3.86
N ASP A 465 -0.02 -19.96 -3.16
CA ASP A 465 0.57 -18.69 -3.57
C ASP A 465 1.26 -18.81 -4.95
N GLN A 466 2.11 -19.83 -5.13
CA GLN A 466 2.86 -20.00 -6.37
C GLN A 466 1.99 -20.43 -7.57
N VAL A 467 1.05 -21.34 -7.36
CA VAL A 467 0.27 -21.98 -8.44
C VAL A 467 -0.99 -21.18 -8.79
N ILE A 468 -1.64 -20.55 -7.81
CA ILE A 468 -2.95 -19.91 -8.01
C ILE A 468 -2.84 -18.38 -7.94
N VAL A 469 -2.19 -17.84 -6.90
CA VAL A 469 -2.21 -16.39 -6.63
C VAL A 469 -1.32 -15.63 -7.62
N LYS A 470 -0.03 -15.99 -7.73
CA LYS A 470 0.92 -15.31 -8.63
C LYS A 470 0.46 -15.24 -10.10
N PRO A 471 0.03 -16.33 -10.76
CA PRO A 471 -0.38 -16.24 -12.16
C PRO A 471 -1.68 -15.44 -12.34
N ARG A 472 -2.63 -15.52 -11.39
CA ARG A 472 -3.85 -14.70 -11.43
C ARG A 472 -3.54 -13.22 -11.26
N ARG A 473 -2.62 -12.87 -10.37
CA ARG A 473 -2.17 -11.50 -10.15
C ARG A 473 -1.56 -10.91 -11.41
N ASN A 474 -0.62 -11.64 -12.03
CA ASN A 474 0.04 -11.18 -13.26
C ASN A 474 -0.97 -11.00 -14.40
N ARG A 475 -1.97 -11.89 -14.51
CA ARG A 475 -3.07 -11.72 -15.48
C ARG A 475 -3.90 -10.47 -15.20
N ARG A 476 -4.34 -10.25 -13.95
CA ARG A 476 -5.09 -9.05 -13.57
C ARG A 476 -4.34 -7.76 -13.86
N ILE A 477 -3.04 -7.72 -13.56
CA ILE A 477 -2.20 -6.57 -13.86
C ILE A 477 -2.13 -6.35 -15.37
N ALA A 478 -1.88 -7.40 -16.16
CA ALA A 478 -1.82 -7.29 -17.62
C ALA A 478 -3.16 -6.84 -18.23
N ASP A 479 -4.28 -7.38 -17.74
CA ASP A 479 -5.62 -7.00 -18.20
C ASP A 479 -5.94 -5.54 -17.82
N LYS A 480 -5.57 -5.09 -16.61
CA LYS A 480 -5.75 -3.70 -16.19
C LYS A 480 -4.87 -2.72 -16.99
N ILE A 481 -3.63 -3.10 -17.32
CA ILE A 481 -2.77 -2.30 -18.21
C ILE A 481 -3.44 -2.13 -19.58
N LYS A 482 -4.03 -3.19 -20.13
CA LYS A 482 -4.73 -3.13 -21.43
C LYS A 482 -5.97 -2.22 -21.36
N GLU A 483 -6.80 -2.40 -20.33
CA GLU A 483 -8.00 -1.57 -20.11
C GLU A 483 -7.64 -0.08 -20.00
N LEU A 484 -6.61 0.26 -19.21
CA LEU A 484 -6.14 1.65 -19.06
C LEU A 484 -5.55 2.21 -20.36
N ARG A 485 -4.93 1.37 -21.20
CA ARG A 485 -4.47 1.79 -22.54
C ARG A 485 -5.63 2.09 -23.48
N GLU A 486 -6.68 1.31 -23.43
CA GLU A 486 -7.91 1.54 -24.21
C GLU A 486 -8.61 2.82 -23.73
N GLU A 487 -8.75 3.01 -22.42
CA GLU A 487 -9.34 4.23 -21.82
C GLU A 487 -8.57 5.50 -22.20
N HIS A 488 -7.24 5.43 -22.27
CA HIS A 488 -6.37 6.58 -22.60
C HIS A 488 -5.91 6.61 -24.06
N ALA A 489 -6.50 5.81 -24.94
CA ALA A 489 -6.08 5.73 -26.36
C ALA A 489 -6.18 7.09 -27.07
N GLU A 490 -7.24 7.86 -26.82
CA GLU A 490 -7.42 9.20 -27.38
C GLU A 490 -6.34 10.18 -26.91
N PHE A 491 -5.94 10.10 -25.63
CA PHE A 491 -4.87 10.93 -25.09
C PHE A 491 -3.53 10.61 -25.76
N ILE A 492 -3.20 9.33 -25.93
CA ILE A 492 -1.97 8.90 -26.61
C ILE A 492 -1.98 9.35 -28.08
N ALA A 493 -3.11 9.23 -28.77
CA ALA A 493 -3.26 9.70 -30.16
C ALA A 493 -3.06 11.21 -30.28
N ASN A 494 -3.62 12.00 -29.36
CA ASN A 494 -3.42 13.46 -29.31
C ASN A 494 -1.95 13.81 -29.06
N ARG A 495 -1.28 13.14 -28.11
CA ARG A 495 0.15 13.33 -27.84
C ARG A 495 1.04 12.97 -29.01
N ARG A 496 0.74 11.86 -29.69
CA ARG A 496 1.43 11.47 -30.92
C ARG A 496 1.33 12.55 -31.98
N ARG A 497 0.12 13.06 -32.21
CA ARG A 497 -0.12 14.15 -33.17
C ARG A 497 0.63 15.43 -32.78
N GLU A 498 0.59 15.84 -31.51
CA GLU A 498 1.34 16.99 -31.00
C GLU A 498 2.85 16.85 -31.23
N ALA A 499 3.41 15.66 -31.02
CA ALA A 499 4.82 15.36 -31.22
C ALA A 499 5.21 15.36 -32.71
N GLU A 500 4.39 14.76 -33.58
CA GLU A 500 4.58 14.79 -35.03
C GLU A 500 4.54 16.23 -35.57
N GLU A 501 3.60 17.04 -35.11
CA GLU A 501 3.52 18.47 -35.45
C GLU A 501 4.77 19.24 -34.97
N ALA A 502 5.25 18.97 -33.75
CA ALA A 502 6.48 19.57 -33.23
C ALA A 502 7.72 19.15 -34.06
N GLN A 503 7.84 17.88 -34.45
CA GLN A 503 8.93 17.40 -35.31
C GLN A 503 8.91 18.08 -36.68
N GLN A 504 7.72 18.28 -37.27
CA GLN A 504 7.58 19.03 -38.53
C GLN A 504 8.08 20.47 -38.41
N LEU A 505 7.78 21.15 -37.31
CA LEU A 505 8.25 22.52 -37.04
C LEU A 505 9.77 22.58 -36.80
N LEU A 506 10.34 21.53 -36.19
CA LEU A 506 11.77 21.43 -35.91
C LEU A 506 12.60 21.08 -37.15
N GLN A 507 11.99 20.55 -38.21
CA GLN A 507 12.68 19.99 -39.37
C GLN A 507 13.65 20.99 -40.03
N ASP A 508 13.24 22.24 -40.21
CA ASP A 508 14.09 23.27 -40.84
C ASP A 508 15.28 23.67 -39.96
N SER A 509 15.05 23.76 -38.63
CA SER A 509 16.11 24.02 -37.67
C SER A 509 17.12 22.87 -37.60
N ALA A 510 16.62 21.62 -37.57
CA ALA A 510 17.42 20.41 -37.57
C ALA A 510 18.29 20.30 -38.83
N ARG A 511 17.73 20.56 -40.02
CA ARG A 511 18.46 20.55 -41.29
C ARG A 511 19.61 21.56 -41.30
N ARG A 512 19.36 22.80 -40.89
CA ARG A 512 20.39 23.85 -40.81
C ARG A 512 21.53 23.47 -39.89
N LYS A 513 21.20 22.95 -38.70
CA LYS A 513 22.20 22.49 -37.74
C LYS A 513 22.99 21.31 -38.28
N LEU A 514 22.33 20.36 -38.92
CA LEU A 514 22.95 19.23 -39.57
C LEU A 514 23.95 19.68 -40.65
N ASP A 515 23.61 20.67 -41.48
CA ASP A 515 24.54 21.18 -42.52
C ASP A 515 25.76 21.89 -41.90
N VAL A 516 25.55 22.70 -40.85
CA VAL A 516 26.63 23.38 -40.13
C VAL A 516 27.56 22.40 -39.43
N GLU A 517 27.00 21.36 -38.78
CA GLU A 517 27.79 20.34 -38.09
C GLU A 517 28.50 19.42 -39.10
N LYS A 518 27.87 19.06 -40.22
CA LYS A 518 28.53 18.31 -41.30
C LYS A 518 29.72 19.07 -41.89
N ALA A 519 29.61 20.40 -42.07
CA ALA A 519 30.70 21.21 -42.59
C ALA A 519 31.93 21.25 -41.66
N LYS A 520 31.73 21.02 -40.35
CA LYS A 520 32.79 21.05 -39.33
C LYS A 520 33.20 19.65 -38.85
N ASP A 521 32.73 18.57 -39.51
CA ASP A 521 32.87 17.18 -39.04
C ASP A 521 32.46 17.01 -37.55
N GLY A 522 31.45 17.78 -37.13
CA GLY A 522 30.90 17.83 -35.78
C GLY A 522 29.89 16.72 -35.48
N LEU A 523 28.98 16.98 -34.53
CA LEU A 523 28.03 15.97 -34.03
C LEU A 523 26.81 15.89 -34.95
N VAL A 524 26.62 14.74 -35.61
CA VAL A 524 25.49 14.48 -36.51
C VAL A 524 24.74 13.23 -36.05
N ILE A 525 23.46 13.38 -35.69
CA ILE A 525 22.60 12.27 -35.30
C ILE A 525 22.18 11.51 -36.58
N ILE A 526 22.39 10.19 -36.57
CA ILE A 526 22.01 9.29 -37.67
C ILE A 526 20.60 8.73 -37.38
N GLU A 527 20.40 8.23 -36.17
CA GLU A 527 19.18 7.53 -35.77
C GLU A 527 18.95 7.79 -34.28
N ALA A 528 17.73 8.11 -33.88
CA ALA A 528 17.36 8.25 -32.49
C ALA A 528 15.95 7.69 -32.28
N ILE A 529 15.83 6.69 -31.42
CA ILE A 529 14.61 5.92 -31.21
C ILE A 529 14.27 5.90 -29.73
N TYR A 530 13.00 6.19 -29.40
CA TYR A 530 12.50 6.25 -28.03
C TYR A 530 11.28 5.33 -27.82
N GLY A 531 11.34 4.46 -26.81
CA GLY A 531 10.23 3.56 -26.46
C GLY A 531 10.73 2.24 -25.88
N ASN A 532 9.97 1.15 -26.04
CA ASN A 532 10.36 -0.17 -25.56
C ASN A 532 11.24 -0.88 -26.60
N LEU A 533 12.56 -0.84 -26.37
CA LEU A 533 13.55 -1.45 -27.27
C LEU A 533 13.52 -2.99 -27.27
N SER A 534 12.95 -3.65 -26.25
CA SER A 534 12.89 -5.12 -26.21
C SER A 534 11.96 -5.71 -27.27
N ASN A 535 10.97 -4.93 -27.73
CA ASN A 535 10.00 -5.31 -28.74
C ASN A 535 10.36 -4.80 -30.15
N LEU A 536 11.61 -4.39 -30.39
CA LEU A 536 12.05 -3.88 -31.71
C LEU A 536 11.84 -4.90 -32.84
N ARG A 537 11.90 -6.21 -32.55
CA ARG A 537 11.61 -7.28 -33.54
C ARG A 537 10.13 -7.40 -33.88
N ASP A 538 9.25 -7.09 -32.93
CA ASP A 538 7.78 -7.20 -33.08
C ASP A 538 7.17 -5.91 -33.66
N ALA A 539 7.92 -4.81 -33.66
CA ALA A 539 7.50 -3.51 -34.20
C ALA A 539 7.20 -3.54 -35.71
N ALA A 540 7.67 -4.54 -36.45
CA ALA A 540 7.42 -4.69 -37.89
C ALA A 540 6.05 -5.31 -38.25
N LEU A 541 5.27 -5.76 -37.25
CA LEU A 541 4.05 -6.55 -37.48
C LEU A 541 2.74 -5.86 -37.05
N VAL A 542 2.80 -4.70 -36.38
CA VAL A 542 1.61 -4.03 -35.82
C VAL A 542 1.58 -2.56 -36.25
N ASP A 543 0.75 -2.24 -37.25
CA ASP A 543 0.69 -0.91 -37.88
C ASP A 543 0.00 0.17 -37.03
N GLU A 544 -0.79 -0.19 -36.02
CA GLU A 544 -1.67 0.79 -35.36
C GLU A 544 -0.98 1.57 -34.22
N TYR A 545 -0.08 0.92 -33.46
CA TYR A 545 0.71 1.55 -32.38
C TYR A 545 2.13 0.97 -32.34
N PRO A 546 3.13 1.63 -32.98
CA PRO A 546 4.49 1.16 -32.92
C PRO A 546 5.02 1.28 -31.48
N PRO A 547 5.70 0.26 -30.93
CA PRO A 547 6.22 0.30 -29.55
C PRO A 547 7.38 1.29 -29.36
N VAL A 548 7.80 1.95 -30.45
CA VAL A 548 8.94 2.84 -30.50
C VAL A 548 8.68 4.00 -31.46
N VAL A 549 9.25 5.16 -31.14
CA VAL A 549 9.09 6.43 -31.87
C VAL A 549 10.44 6.88 -32.41
N ASP A 550 10.46 7.31 -33.67
CA ASP A 550 11.62 8.01 -34.24
C ASP A 550 11.61 9.46 -33.76
N VAL A 551 12.69 9.85 -33.07
CA VAL A 551 12.91 11.19 -32.51
C VAL A 551 14.19 11.84 -33.06
N THR A 552 14.73 11.32 -34.18
CA THR A 552 15.93 11.85 -34.85
C THR A 552 15.89 13.36 -35.06
N ILE A 553 14.79 13.88 -35.60
CA ILE A 553 14.65 15.30 -35.93
C ILE A 553 14.72 16.17 -34.67
N ALA A 554 14.01 15.76 -33.60
CA ALA A 554 14.00 16.48 -32.34
C ALA A 554 15.38 16.48 -31.69
N VAL A 555 16.07 15.32 -31.66
CA VAL A 555 17.42 15.20 -31.09
C VAL A 555 18.44 16.00 -31.91
N GLN A 556 18.38 15.95 -33.24
CA GLN A 556 19.26 16.74 -34.12
C GLN A 556 19.05 18.25 -33.92
N ALA A 557 17.81 18.70 -33.71
CA ALA A 557 17.51 20.10 -33.43
C ALA A 557 18.08 20.59 -32.09
N MET A 558 18.36 19.70 -31.13
CA MET A 558 18.95 20.04 -29.84
C MET A 558 20.47 20.21 -29.87
N VAL A 559 21.15 19.70 -30.90
CA VAL A 559 22.62 19.81 -31.05
C VAL A 559 23.03 21.28 -31.15
N ASN A 560 24.00 21.70 -30.34
CA ASN A 560 24.60 23.03 -30.39
C ASN A 560 26.12 22.93 -30.20
N ASN A 561 26.91 23.55 -31.09
CA ASN A 561 28.37 23.57 -31.02
C ASN A 561 28.98 22.16 -30.86
N SER A 562 28.53 21.22 -31.70
CA SER A 562 28.94 19.82 -31.68
C SER A 562 28.72 19.09 -30.34
N LYS A 563 27.79 19.56 -29.51
CA LYS A 563 27.39 18.92 -28.25
C LYS A 563 25.88 18.75 -28.15
N LEU A 564 25.46 17.65 -27.54
CA LEU A 564 24.07 17.37 -27.17
C LEU A 564 24.04 17.08 -25.66
N THR A 565 23.15 17.75 -24.94
CA THR A 565 22.93 17.52 -23.51
C THR A 565 21.43 17.44 -23.24
N ILE A 566 20.97 16.29 -22.76
CA ILE A 566 19.61 16.06 -22.27
C ILE A 566 19.75 15.83 -20.75
N PRO A 567 19.28 16.76 -19.91
CA PRO A 567 19.35 16.60 -18.46
C PRO A 567 18.45 15.45 -17.99
N GLY A 568 18.82 14.85 -16.86
CA GLY A 568 18.04 13.80 -16.22
C GLY A 568 17.03 14.35 -15.21
N GLY A 569 16.26 13.45 -14.60
CA GLY A 569 15.32 13.78 -13.52
C GLY A 569 13.89 14.09 -13.96
N HIS A 570 13.61 14.02 -15.27
CA HIS A 570 12.26 14.01 -15.83
C HIS A 570 12.20 13.00 -16.98
N SER A 571 11.00 12.49 -17.27
CA SER A 571 10.80 11.58 -18.40
C SER A 571 10.98 12.28 -19.74
N LYS A 572 11.65 11.61 -20.69
CA LYS A 572 12.02 12.16 -22.00
C LYS A 572 10.83 12.39 -22.92
N TYR A 573 9.69 11.75 -22.67
CA TYR A 573 8.45 12.04 -23.43
C TYR A 573 7.93 13.48 -23.24
N ASN A 574 8.38 14.20 -22.21
CA ASN A 574 8.03 15.61 -22.01
C ASN A 574 8.85 16.58 -22.90
N ILE A 575 9.88 16.08 -23.58
CA ILE A 575 10.68 16.88 -24.51
C ILE A 575 9.86 17.13 -25.77
N MET A 576 9.96 18.35 -26.33
CA MET A 576 9.23 18.72 -27.54
C MET A 576 9.60 17.80 -28.72
N GLY A 577 8.60 17.20 -29.36
CA GLY A 577 8.77 16.23 -30.45
C GLY A 577 8.94 14.78 -29.99
N PHE A 578 8.83 14.51 -28.69
CA PHE A 578 8.72 13.17 -28.12
C PHE A 578 7.27 12.92 -27.69
N TYR A 579 6.87 11.65 -27.65
CA TYR A 579 5.66 11.19 -26.97
C TYR A 579 5.93 9.80 -26.39
N ASP A 580 5.01 9.33 -25.55
CA ASP A 580 5.10 8.00 -24.95
C ASP A 580 4.37 6.94 -25.80
N PRO A 581 5.08 6.02 -26.49
CA PRO A 581 4.44 4.94 -27.25
C PRO A 581 3.98 3.76 -26.38
N CYS A 582 4.51 3.61 -25.16
CA CYS A 582 4.32 2.41 -24.34
C CYS A 582 4.13 2.78 -22.86
N MET A 583 2.97 3.37 -22.56
CA MET A 583 2.55 3.71 -21.20
C MET A 583 2.66 2.49 -20.26
N GLY A 584 3.35 2.68 -19.13
CA GLY A 584 3.56 1.67 -18.08
C GLY A 584 4.67 0.65 -18.36
N GLU A 585 5.31 0.70 -19.53
CA GLU A 585 6.48 -0.13 -19.83
C GLU A 585 7.79 0.63 -19.66
N ARG A 586 8.89 -0.10 -19.52
CA ARG A 586 10.23 0.50 -19.43
C ARG A 586 10.66 1.04 -20.79
N LYS A 587 10.85 2.35 -20.85
CA LYS A 587 11.28 3.08 -22.05
C LYS A 587 12.77 3.35 -22.00
N LYS A 588 13.39 3.31 -23.17
CA LYS A 588 14.80 3.67 -23.38
C LYS A 588 14.91 4.58 -24.60
N LEU A 589 15.88 5.49 -24.57
CA LEU A 589 16.29 6.29 -25.71
C LEU A 589 17.60 5.71 -26.25
N ARG A 590 17.58 5.28 -27.51
CA ARG A 590 18.78 4.87 -28.26
C ARG A 590 19.17 5.98 -29.23
N ILE A 591 20.42 6.40 -29.23
CA ILE A 591 20.95 7.43 -30.14
C ILE A 591 22.18 6.88 -30.83
N LYS A 592 22.14 6.85 -32.17
CA LYS A 592 23.27 6.56 -33.04
C LYS A 592 23.71 7.84 -33.72
N TYR A 593 24.98 8.19 -33.62
CA TYR A 593 25.50 9.46 -34.14
C TYR A 593 26.91 9.32 -34.70
N ARG A 594 27.30 10.28 -35.55
CA ARG A 594 28.64 10.42 -36.12
C ARG A 594 29.31 11.65 -35.53
N PHE A 595 30.55 11.51 -35.10
CA PHE A 595 31.38 12.61 -34.61
C PHE A 595 32.82 12.37 -35.06
N GLN A 596 33.45 13.36 -35.71
CA GLN A 596 34.83 13.24 -36.23
C GLN A 596 35.07 11.98 -37.08
N ARG A 597 34.10 11.63 -37.94
CA ARG A 597 34.10 10.44 -38.83
C ARG A 597 33.99 9.08 -38.13
N SER A 598 33.96 9.02 -36.81
CA SER A 598 33.67 7.80 -36.05
C SER A 598 32.19 7.68 -35.73
N LEU A 599 31.68 6.46 -35.78
CA LEU A 599 30.29 6.14 -35.47
C LEU A 599 30.17 5.79 -33.97
N HIS A 600 29.09 6.24 -33.36
CA HIS A 600 28.86 6.09 -31.93
C HIS A 600 27.40 5.68 -31.65
N GLU A 601 27.17 4.94 -30.58
CA GLU A 601 25.84 4.54 -30.10
C GLU A 601 25.76 4.63 -28.58
N VAL A 602 24.60 5.09 -28.09
CA VAL A 602 24.29 5.12 -26.65
C VAL A 602 22.83 4.74 -26.44
N THR A 603 22.57 3.90 -25.42
CA THR A 603 21.23 3.56 -24.96
C THR A 603 21.07 3.97 -23.50
N VAL A 604 20.07 4.80 -23.20
CA VAL A 604 19.86 5.36 -21.85
C VAL A 604 18.41 5.18 -21.43
N GLU A 605 18.18 4.97 -20.13
CA GLU A 605 16.84 4.90 -19.53
C GLU A 605 16.07 6.22 -19.63
N ASP A 606 14.75 6.19 -19.47
CA ASP A 606 13.87 7.35 -19.66
C ASP A 606 14.26 8.60 -18.85
N THR A 607 14.60 8.45 -17.58
CA THR A 607 14.90 9.58 -16.67
C THR A 607 16.40 9.90 -16.55
N ALA A 608 17.26 9.07 -17.15
CA ALA A 608 18.70 9.21 -17.04
C ALA A 608 19.26 10.27 -18.02
N PRO A 609 20.23 11.10 -17.59
CA PRO A 609 20.82 12.15 -18.41
C PRO A 609 21.61 11.58 -19.59
N VAL A 610 21.70 12.33 -20.69
CA VAL A 610 22.48 11.96 -21.87
C VAL A 610 23.37 13.13 -22.29
N ALA A 611 24.66 12.90 -22.46
CA ALA A 611 25.60 13.85 -23.05
C ALA A 611 26.33 13.19 -24.23
N CYS A 612 26.41 13.88 -25.36
CA CYS A 612 27.16 13.43 -26.54
C CYS A 612 28.01 14.58 -27.09
N PRO A 613 29.22 14.33 -27.61
CA PRO A 613 29.88 13.03 -27.78
C PRO A 613 30.66 12.58 -26.53
N LEU A 614 30.68 11.26 -26.26
CA LEU A 614 31.56 10.62 -25.26
C LEU A 614 32.37 9.49 -25.90
N ARG A 615 33.59 9.25 -25.40
CA ARG A 615 34.47 8.18 -25.90
C ARG A 615 33.90 6.78 -25.67
N SER A 616 33.13 6.59 -24.60
CA SER A 616 32.47 5.33 -24.28
C SER A 616 31.41 4.91 -25.30
N HIS A 617 30.97 5.83 -26.16
CA HIS A 617 29.93 5.54 -27.15
C HIS A 617 30.49 5.10 -28.49
N VAL A 618 31.82 5.10 -28.71
CA VAL A 618 32.43 4.72 -29.99
C VAL A 618 32.08 3.27 -30.32
N ILE A 619 31.57 3.04 -31.53
CA ILE A 619 31.42 1.70 -32.09
C ILE A 619 32.69 1.41 -32.88
N ASP A 620 33.43 0.39 -32.48
CA ASP A 620 34.55 -0.11 -33.28
C ASP A 620 34.00 -0.85 -34.50
N ASP A 621 34.41 -0.44 -35.71
CA ASP A 621 34.04 -1.07 -37.00
C ASP A 621 34.67 -2.48 -37.18
N ARG A 622 34.97 -3.21 -36.10
CA ARG A 622 35.69 -4.51 -36.12
C ARG A 622 34.81 -5.74 -35.90
N GLU A 623 33.48 -5.62 -35.92
CA GLU A 623 32.55 -6.76 -35.80
C GLU A 623 31.81 -7.07 -37.11
#